data_AF-A0A842PG20-F1
#
_entry.id   AF-A0A842PG20-F1
#
_cell.length_a   1.000
_cell.length_b   1.000
_cell.length_c   1.000
_cell.angle_alpha   90.00
_cell.angle_beta   90.00
_cell.angle_gamma   90.00
#
_symmetry.space_group_name_H-M   'P 1'
#
loop_
_entity.id
_entity.type
_entity.pdbx_description
1 polymer ?
#
loop_
_entity_poly.entity_id
_entity_poly.type
_entity_poly.pdbx_seq_one_letter_code
_entity_poly.pdbx_strand_id
1 'polypeptide(L)'
;MDEMASNLTLFGNYQSDVDQVRNIVSLLESERPELASNYTINIRTLDGPKNTATGMPYNSDHGPFVYDTVQDDNDKPGHALVCYGSGSHEYHTYADDMTRFNEESLAISSIVYGTYARYLAWGEV
;
A
#
# COMPACT_ATOMS: atom_id res chain seq x y z
N MET A 1 -16.52 13.43 10.69
CA MET A 1 -15.30 12.68 10.33
C MET A 1 -14.64 13.49 9.24
N ASP A 2 -13.44 14.00 9.46
CA ASP A 2 -12.75 14.79 8.43
C ASP A 2 -12.57 13.93 7.17
N GLU A 3 -12.94 14.48 6.01
CA GLU A 3 -12.89 13.85 4.68
C GLU A 3 -11.53 13.26 4.29
N MET A 4 -10.46 13.63 5.00
CA MET A 4 -9.09 13.18 4.76
C MET A 4 -8.78 11.81 5.39
N ALA A 5 -9.46 11.44 6.48
CA ALA A 5 -9.20 10.22 7.23
C ALA A 5 -9.77 8.94 6.58
N SER A 6 -10.50 9.07 5.47
CA SER A 6 -11.18 7.98 4.74
C SER A 6 -10.44 7.54 3.47
N ASN A 7 -9.17 7.92 3.28
CA ASN A 7 -8.41 7.61 2.07
C ASN A 7 -7.21 6.69 2.38
N LEU A 8 -7.19 5.52 1.74
CA LEU A 8 -6.06 4.59 1.75
C LEU A 8 -5.39 4.61 0.38
N THR A 9 -4.06 4.66 0.35
CA THR A 9 -3.29 4.51 -0.88
C THR A 9 -2.40 3.28 -0.77
N LEU A 10 -2.67 2.28 -1.61
CA LEU A 10 -1.85 1.09 -1.80
C LEU A 10 -1.09 1.21 -3.12
N PHE A 11 0.19 0.89 -3.11
CA PHE A 11 0.99 0.95 -4.33
C PHE A 11 2.16 -0.03 -4.31
N GLY A 12 2.64 -0.40 -5.49
CA GLY A 12 3.84 -1.21 -5.64
C GLY A 12 4.41 -1.14 -7.05
N ASN A 13 5.59 -1.72 -7.26
CA ASN A 13 6.34 -1.65 -8.51
C ASN A 13 6.27 -2.91 -9.38
N TYR A 14 5.49 -3.92 -8.99
CA TYR A 14 5.33 -5.12 -9.78
C TYR A 14 3.86 -5.35 -10.09
N GLN A 15 3.50 -5.21 -11.37
CA GLN A 15 2.10 -5.20 -11.83
C GLN A 15 1.31 -6.43 -11.36
N SER A 16 1.91 -7.63 -11.40
CA SER A 16 1.25 -8.85 -10.96
C SER A 16 0.89 -8.82 -9.47
N ASP A 17 1.74 -8.25 -8.62
CA ASP A 17 1.48 -8.16 -7.18
C ASP A 17 0.36 -7.14 -6.92
N VAL A 18 0.41 -6.00 -7.64
CA VAL A 18 -0.64 -4.97 -7.55
C VAL A 18 -1.99 -5.51 -8.05
N ASP A 19 -2.01 -6.36 -9.08
CA ASP A 19 -3.24 -6.99 -9.56
C ASP A 19 -3.83 -7.97 -8.54
N GLN A 20 -3.00 -8.72 -7.81
CA GLN A 20 -3.48 -9.54 -6.70
C GLN A 20 -4.07 -8.68 -5.58
N VAL A 21 -3.44 -7.56 -5.25
CA VAL A 21 -3.98 -6.59 -4.28
C VAL A 21 -5.33 -6.03 -4.74
N ARG A 22 -5.48 -5.68 -6.04
CA ARG A 22 -6.78 -5.26 -6.61
C ARG A 22 -7.84 -6.34 -6.43
N ASN A 23 -7.52 -7.59 -6.75
CA ASN A 23 -8.46 -8.71 -6.60
C ASN A 23 -8.90 -8.90 -5.14
N ILE A 24 -7.97 -8.81 -4.18
CA ILE A 24 -8.27 -8.91 -2.75
C ILE A 24 -9.16 -7.74 -2.28
N VAL A 25 -8.89 -6.51 -2.74
CA VAL A 25 -9.74 -5.35 -2.43
C VAL A 25 -11.15 -5.54 -3.00
N SER A 26 -11.29 -5.99 -4.24
CA SER A 26 -12.60 -6.28 -4.83
C SER A 26 -13.36 -7.38 -4.09
N LEU A 27 -12.65 -8.41 -3.59
CA LEU A 27 -13.25 -9.44 -2.75
C LEU A 27 -13.71 -8.88 -1.40
N LEU A 28 -12.89 -8.02 -0.76
CA LEU A 28 -13.26 -7.34 0.48
C LEU A 28 -14.50 -6.47 0.30
N GLU A 29 -14.57 -5.68 -0.77
CA GLU A 29 -15.73 -4.84 -1.11
C GLU A 29 -17.00 -5.66 -1.33
N SER A 30 -16.88 -6.85 -1.94
CA SER A 30 -18.00 -7.76 -2.18
C SER A 30 -18.48 -8.46 -0.91
N GLU A 31 -17.56 -8.99 -0.10
CA GLU A 31 -17.90 -9.81 1.07
C GLU A 31 -18.19 -8.99 2.33
N ARG A 32 -17.57 -7.80 2.44
CA ARG A 32 -17.69 -6.89 3.59
C ARG A 32 -17.90 -5.44 3.15
N PRO A 33 -18.99 -5.15 2.43
CA PRO A 33 -19.27 -3.80 1.96
C PRO A 33 -19.36 -2.79 3.11
N GLU A 34 -19.75 -3.22 4.32
CA GLU A 34 -19.84 -2.37 5.51
C GLU A 34 -18.50 -1.79 5.96
N LEU A 35 -17.38 -2.45 5.62
CA LEU A 35 -16.02 -1.99 5.93
C LEU A 35 -15.47 -1.13 4.79
N ALA A 36 -15.69 -1.55 3.55
CA ALA A 36 -15.06 -0.91 2.40
C ALA A 36 -15.78 0.36 1.92
N SER A 37 -17.12 0.45 2.07
CA SER A 37 -17.90 1.54 1.49
C SER A 37 -17.61 2.93 2.06
N ASN A 38 -16.97 2.98 3.24
CA ASN A 38 -16.63 4.23 3.92
C ASN A 38 -15.29 4.82 3.47
N TYR A 39 -14.51 4.08 2.66
CA TYR A 39 -13.15 4.47 2.27
C TYR A 39 -12.98 4.55 0.77
N THR A 40 -12.18 5.52 0.33
CA THR A 40 -11.64 5.50 -1.02
C THR A 40 -10.29 4.79 -0.98
N ILE A 41 -10.23 3.62 -1.63
CA ILE A 41 -9.02 2.82 -1.74
C ILE A 41 -8.36 3.12 -3.10
N ASN A 42 -7.24 3.83 -3.08
CA ASN A 42 -6.47 4.18 -4.26
C ASN A 42 -5.37 3.13 -4.48
N ILE A 43 -5.35 2.49 -5.65
CA ILE A 43 -4.38 1.44 -5.97
C ILE A 43 -3.53 1.85 -7.18
N ARG A 44 -2.21 1.96 -7.00
CA ARG A 44 -1.28 2.46 -8.04
C ARG A 44 -0.17 1.45 -8.34
N THR A 45 0.15 1.30 -9.62
CA THR A 45 1.41 0.66 -10.04
C THR A 45 2.45 1.76 -10.25
N LEU A 46 3.60 1.63 -9.59
CA LEU A 46 4.75 2.53 -9.66
C LEU A 46 6.00 1.77 -10.14
N ASP A 47 5.99 1.34 -11.39
CA ASP A 47 7.02 0.52 -12.04
C ASP A 47 8.04 1.34 -12.86
N GLY A 48 7.97 2.67 -12.78
CA GLY A 48 8.88 3.58 -13.47
C GLY A 48 10.28 3.67 -12.84
N PRO A 49 11.23 4.32 -13.53
CA PRO A 49 12.57 4.54 -12.99
C PRO A 49 12.57 5.36 -11.69
N LYS A 50 13.61 5.18 -10.86
CA LYS A 50 13.83 5.96 -9.63
C LYS A 50 13.77 7.46 -9.92
N ASN A 51 13.16 8.24 -9.02
CA ASN A 51 12.99 9.70 -9.14
C ASN A 51 12.12 10.16 -10.33
N THR A 52 11.24 9.29 -10.85
CA THR A 52 10.19 9.68 -11.82
C THR A 52 8.81 9.69 -11.16
N ALA A 53 7.82 10.30 -11.82
CA ALA A 53 6.44 10.37 -11.32
C ALA A 53 5.77 8.98 -11.18
N THR A 54 6.29 7.98 -11.88
CA THR A 54 5.80 6.60 -11.86
C THR A 54 6.76 5.65 -11.17
N GLY A 55 7.87 6.11 -10.57
CA GLY A 55 8.78 5.26 -9.80
C GLY A 55 8.38 5.18 -8.32
N MET A 56 8.77 4.09 -7.65
CA MET A 56 8.61 3.98 -6.19
C MET A 56 9.36 5.10 -5.48
N PRO A 57 8.77 5.68 -4.42
CA PRO A 57 9.47 6.68 -3.62
C PRO A 57 10.65 6.05 -2.87
N TYR A 58 11.74 6.79 -2.72
CA TYR A 58 12.86 6.41 -1.86
C TYR A 58 12.74 7.18 -0.54
N ASN A 59 11.74 6.85 0.27
CA ASN A 59 11.38 7.62 1.46
C ASN A 59 11.07 6.77 2.70
N SER A 60 11.28 5.45 2.62
CA SER A 60 11.07 4.49 3.71
C SER A 60 11.93 3.25 3.46
N ASP A 61 11.86 2.25 4.34
CA ASP A 61 12.78 1.10 4.35
C ASP A 61 12.68 0.21 3.11
N HIS A 62 11.59 0.28 2.35
CA HIS A 62 11.47 -0.45 1.08
C HIS A 62 12.42 0.09 -0.01
N GLY A 63 12.88 1.34 0.08
CA GLY A 63 13.70 2.01 -0.94
C GLY A 63 14.97 1.22 -1.30
N PRO A 64 15.83 0.86 -0.33
CA PRO A 64 16.99 0.03 -0.58
C PRO A 64 16.66 -1.32 -1.24
N PHE A 65 15.57 -1.99 -0.84
CA PHE A 65 15.20 -3.27 -1.42
C PHE A 65 14.74 -3.16 -2.88
N VAL A 66 14.09 -2.04 -3.24
CA VAL A 66 13.67 -1.79 -4.61
C VAL A 66 14.86 -1.42 -5.50
N TYR A 67 15.75 -0.53 -5.05
CA TYR A 67 16.72 0.13 -5.94
C TYR A 67 18.17 -0.26 -5.72
N ASP A 68 18.56 -0.65 -4.51
CA ASP A 68 19.96 -0.85 -4.13
C ASP A 68 20.36 -2.34 -4.19
N THR A 69 19.41 -3.21 -4.50
CA THR A 69 19.62 -4.63 -4.83
C THR A 69 20.06 -4.85 -6.28
N VAL A 70 19.89 -3.83 -7.13
CA VAL A 70 20.29 -3.82 -8.54
C VAL A 70 21.79 -3.53 -8.61
N GLN A 71 22.61 -4.50 -9.02
CA GLN A 71 24.07 -4.34 -9.13
C GLN A 71 24.55 -4.19 -10.57
N ASP A 72 23.82 -4.77 -11.52
CA ASP A 72 24.09 -4.68 -12.96
C ASP A 72 22.87 -4.13 -13.73
N ASP A 73 23.09 -3.62 -14.96
CA ASP A 73 22.03 -3.08 -15.83
C ASP A 73 20.93 -4.11 -16.19
N ASN A 74 21.21 -5.40 -16.00
CA ASN A 74 20.25 -6.50 -16.23
C ASN A 74 19.49 -6.94 -14.98
N ASP A 75 19.87 -6.44 -13.80
CA ASP A 75 19.18 -6.78 -12.56
C ASP A 75 17.82 -6.07 -12.51
N LYS A 76 16.83 -6.80 -12.01
CA LYS A 76 15.50 -6.25 -11.83
C LYS A 76 15.39 -5.59 -10.46
N PRO A 77 14.68 -4.46 -10.34
CA PRO A 77 14.32 -3.90 -9.05
C PRO A 77 13.66 -4.94 -8.15
N GLY A 78 13.96 -4.93 -6.86
CA GLY A 78 13.21 -5.71 -5.89
C GLY A 78 11.74 -5.29 -5.86
N HIS A 79 10.84 -6.23 -5.58
CA HIS A 79 9.41 -5.95 -5.54
C HIS A 79 9.01 -5.45 -4.16
N ALA A 80 8.17 -4.42 -4.12
CA ALA A 80 7.63 -3.88 -2.89
C ALA A 80 6.16 -3.48 -3.07
N LEU A 81 5.41 -3.65 -1.99
CA LEU A 81 4.07 -3.12 -1.78
C LEU A 81 4.09 -2.21 -0.55
N VAL A 82 3.40 -1.08 -0.64
CA VAL A 82 3.36 -0.05 0.41
C VAL A 82 1.91 0.39 0.59
N CYS A 83 1.51 0.65 1.83
CA CYS A 83 0.22 1.27 2.15
C CYS A 83 0.46 2.49 3.02
N TYR A 84 -0.14 3.61 2.64
CA TYR A 84 -0.20 4.81 3.46
C TYR A 84 -1.65 5.28 3.61
N GLY A 85 -2.01 5.66 4.84
CA GLY A 85 -3.15 6.56 5.05
C GLY A 85 -2.83 7.92 4.43
N SER A 86 -3.82 8.55 3.80
CA SER A 86 -3.63 9.86 3.19
C SER A 86 -3.96 10.97 4.19
N GLY A 87 -3.34 12.15 4.03
CA GLY A 87 -3.78 13.37 4.74
C GLY A 87 -3.27 13.56 6.17
N SER A 88 -2.23 12.84 6.61
CA SER A 88 -1.57 13.16 7.89
C SER A 88 -0.75 14.45 7.76
N HIS A 89 -1.31 15.55 8.25
CA HIS A 89 -0.62 16.85 8.32
C HIS A 89 0.30 16.93 9.53
N GLU A 90 0.07 16.05 10.50
CA GLU A 90 0.76 15.98 11.78
C GLU A 90 2.06 15.18 11.72
N TYR A 91 2.35 14.49 10.62
CA TYR A 91 3.59 13.74 10.42
C TYR A 91 4.83 14.60 10.76
N HIS A 92 5.78 14.02 11.51
CA HIS A 92 6.96 14.70 12.08
C HIS A 92 6.66 15.84 13.08
N THR A 93 5.45 15.90 13.64
CA THR A 93 5.11 16.84 14.73
C THR A 93 4.69 16.10 15.99
N TYR A 94 4.63 16.80 17.12
CA TYR A 94 4.13 16.23 18.37
C TYR A 94 2.64 15.86 18.32
N ALA A 95 1.91 16.33 17.29
CA ALA A 95 0.49 16.09 17.12
C ALA A 95 0.19 14.76 16.39
N ASP A 96 1.21 14.02 15.96
CA ASP A 96 1.06 12.66 15.46
C ASP A 96 0.87 11.72 16.65
N ASP A 97 -0.35 11.70 17.18
CA ASP A 97 -0.73 10.95 18.37
C ASP A 97 -1.96 10.05 18.12
N MET A 98 -2.34 9.27 19.14
CA MET A 98 -3.44 8.32 19.05
C MET A 98 -4.82 8.95 18.77
N THR A 99 -4.97 10.27 18.93
CA THR A 99 -6.24 10.96 18.57
C THR A 99 -6.43 11.08 17.06
N ARG A 100 -5.36 10.87 16.29
CA ARG A 100 -5.38 10.84 14.81
C ARG A 100 -5.41 9.42 14.25
N PHE A 101 -5.34 8.41 15.11
CA PHE A 101 -5.38 7.01 14.71
C PHE A 101 -6.77 6.63 14.20
N ASN A 102 -6.81 5.98 13.03
CA ASN A 102 -8.02 5.39 12.48
C ASN A 102 -7.89 3.86 12.54
N GLU A 103 -8.69 3.24 13.42
CA GLU A 103 -8.68 1.79 13.65
C GLU A 103 -9.19 0.99 12.45
N GLU A 104 -10.16 1.54 11.70
CA GLU A 104 -10.80 0.85 10.60
C GLU A 104 -9.91 0.88 9.35
N SER A 105 -9.20 1.99 9.10
CA SER A 105 -8.20 2.04 8.02
C SER A 105 -7.02 1.09 8.27
N LEU A 106 -6.63 0.92 9.55
CA LEU A 106 -5.68 -0.11 9.95
C LEU A 106 -6.23 -1.52 9.70
N ALA A 107 -7.50 -1.77 10.06
CA ALA A 107 -8.14 -3.07 9.84
C ALA A 107 -8.20 -3.43 8.33
N ILE A 108 -8.63 -2.50 7.48
CA ILE A 108 -8.71 -2.70 6.03
C ILE A 108 -7.33 -3.01 5.44
N SER A 109 -6.32 -2.19 5.74
CA SER A 109 -4.96 -2.42 5.24
C SER A 109 -4.36 -3.75 5.73
N SER A 110 -4.66 -4.14 6.98
CA SER A 110 -4.24 -5.42 7.55
C SER A 110 -4.94 -6.60 6.88
N ILE A 111 -6.23 -6.50 6.57
CA ILE A 111 -6.96 -7.55 5.85
C ILE A 111 -6.39 -7.72 4.44
N VAL A 112 -6.17 -6.63 3.71
CA VAL A 112 -5.68 -6.68 2.33
C VAL A 112 -4.28 -7.29 2.27
N TYR A 113 -3.30 -6.72 2.99
CA TYR A 113 -1.92 -7.23 2.93
C TYR A 113 -1.70 -8.52 3.74
N GLY A 114 -2.49 -8.76 4.78
CA GLY A 114 -2.49 -10.06 5.48
C GLY A 114 -2.98 -11.19 4.56
N THR A 115 -4.04 -10.95 3.80
CA THR A 115 -4.54 -11.91 2.80
C THR A 115 -3.52 -12.12 1.69
N TYR A 116 -2.88 -11.05 1.21
CA TYR A 116 -1.82 -11.16 0.20
C TYR A 116 -0.59 -11.93 0.70
N ALA A 117 -0.15 -11.66 1.94
CA ALA A 117 0.95 -12.40 2.56
C ALA A 117 0.61 -13.90 2.73
N ARG A 118 -0.63 -14.23 3.11
CA ARG A 118 -1.12 -15.62 3.14
C ARG A 118 -1.08 -16.23 1.74
N TYR A 119 -1.52 -15.52 0.72
CA TYR A 119 -1.47 -15.99 -0.67
C TYR A 119 -0.03 -16.28 -1.12
N LEU A 120 0.93 -15.40 -0.83
CA LEU A 120 2.33 -15.64 -1.18
C LEU A 120 2.92 -16.87 -0.48
N ALA A 121 2.51 -17.14 0.75
CA ALA A 121 3.03 -18.25 1.54
C ALA A 121 2.38 -19.61 1.21
N TRP A 122 1.10 -19.63 0.85
CA TRP A 122 0.32 -20.88 0.68
C TRP A 122 -0.39 -21.04 -0.67
N GLY A 123 -0.42 -20.02 -1.52
CA GLY A 123 -1.11 -20.05 -2.82
C GLY A 123 -2.64 -19.97 -2.75
N GLU A 124 -3.19 -19.66 -1.58
CA GLU A 124 -4.65 -19.58 -1.33
C GLU A 124 -5.05 -18.14 -1.02
N VAL A 125 -6.08 -17.64 -1.72
CA VAL A 125 -6.85 -16.46 -1.33
C VAL A 125 -8.18 -16.95 -0.77
#